data_AF-A0A1V5TK02-F1
#
_entry.id   AF-A0A1V5TK02-F1
#
_cell.length_a   1.000
_cell.length_b   1.000
_cell.length_c   1.000
_cell.angle_alpha   90.00
_cell.angle_beta   90.00
_cell.angle_gamma   90.00
#
_symmetry.space_group_name_H-M   'P 1'
#
loop_
_entity.id
_entity.type
_entity.pdbx_description
1 polymer ?
#
loop_
_entity_poly.entity_id
_entity_poly.type
_entity_poly.pdbx_seq_one_letter_code
_entity_poly.pdbx_strand_id
1 'polypeptide(L)'
;MLSDDIEDLHREYYPKQEQVGYGEIVFITTKDDGQRQSYGKKAEDYGTTTVVLPLITKEDVERRVYYKKGDRNSNYKHRESRDIETMVRLLKSAKQQGGLLSGAELSVLMNRSLSTLTKYLRAYTEKTGEILPLKGYVLDQGSLPTHKGIIISLYEQGKSPADIVLHTAHSQDAVDRYIKQYDQIKKLIKKEMDEVAIKEITGRSMKVVREYIKLYYDLNPVIKLNK
;
A
#
# COMPACT_ATOMS: atom_id res chain seq x y z
N MET A 1 22.84 -17.25 -26.59
CA MET A 1 22.82 -18.73 -26.75
C MET A 1 22.07 -19.30 -25.55
N LEU A 2 21.48 -20.50 -25.64
CA LEU A 2 20.75 -21.11 -24.50
C LEU A 2 21.57 -21.14 -23.19
N SER A 3 22.90 -21.28 -23.30
CA SER A 3 23.81 -21.24 -22.15
C SER A 3 23.84 -19.88 -21.44
N ASP A 4 23.80 -18.78 -22.20
CA ASP A 4 23.79 -17.43 -21.64
C ASP A 4 22.48 -17.17 -20.90
N ASP A 5 21.35 -17.60 -21.50
CA ASP A 5 20.02 -17.47 -20.90
C ASP A 5 19.90 -18.26 -19.58
N ILE A 6 20.52 -19.44 -19.51
CA ILE A 6 20.59 -20.25 -18.28
C ILE A 6 21.46 -19.59 -17.22
N GLU A 7 22.61 -19.02 -17.60
CA GLU A 7 23.46 -18.29 -16.67
C GLU A 7 22.78 -17.04 -16.11
N ASP A 8 22.07 -16.30 -16.96
CA ASP A 8 21.33 -15.11 -16.55
C ASP A 8 20.21 -15.46 -15.57
N LEU A 9 19.47 -16.55 -15.84
CA LEU A 9 18.42 -17.04 -14.94
C LEU A 9 19.01 -17.55 -13.61
N HIS A 10 20.15 -18.24 -13.65
CA HIS A 10 20.85 -18.63 -12.43
C HIS A 10 21.27 -17.42 -11.60
N ARG A 11 21.81 -16.36 -12.23
CA ARG A 11 22.21 -15.13 -11.53
C ARG A 11 21.01 -14.37 -10.96
N GLU A 12 19.86 -14.37 -11.64
CA GLU A 12 18.63 -13.74 -11.17
C GLU A 12 18.07 -14.42 -9.91
N TYR A 13 18.04 -15.75 -9.89
CA TYR A 13 17.44 -16.50 -8.77
C TYR A 13 18.42 -16.88 -7.65
N TYR A 14 19.73 -16.89 -7.94
CA TYR A 14 20.79 -17.24 -7.01
C TYR A 14 21.92 -16.20 -7.06
N PRO A 15 21.71 -15.00 -6.49
CA PRO A 15 22.77 -14.00 -6.38
C PRO A 15 23.95 -14.59 -5.61
N LYS A 16 25.17 -14.21 -6.01
CA LYS A 16 26.38 -14.70 -5.34
C LYS A 16 26.37 -14.25 -3.88
N GLN A 17 26.88 -15.08 -2.96
CA GLN A 17 26.96 -14.73 -1.53
C GLN A 17 27.71 -13.41 -1.29
N GLU A 18 28.69 -13.08 -2.13
CA GLU A 18 29.43 -11.81 -2.11
C GLU A 18 28.54 -10.57 -2.35
N GLN A 19 27.35 -10.76 -2.93
CA GLN A 19 26.38 -9.71 -3.24
C GLN A 19 25.30 -9.55 -2.15
N VAL A 20 25.33 -10.38 -1.10
CA VAL A 20 24.36 -10.35 0.00
C VAL A 20 25.07 -9.88 1.28
N GLY A 21 24.72 -8.69 1.73
CA GLY A 21 25.26 -8.05 2.92
C GLY A 21 24.79 -8.69 4.23
N TYR A 22 25.40 -8.26 5.33
CA TYR A 22 25.00 -8.68 6.68
C TYR A 22 23.55 -8.28 6.98
N GLY A 23 22.74 -9.26 7.35
CA GLY A 23 21.33 -9.03 7.69
C GLY A 23 20.41 -8.83 6.49
N GLU A 24 20.93 -8.94 5.26
CA GLU A 24 20.11 -8.98 4.06
C GLU A 24 19.52 -10.37 3.82
N ILE A 25 18.37 -10.42 3.16
CA ILE A 25 17.71 -11.67 2.79
C ILE A 25 17.39 -11.68 1.29
N VAL A 26 17.75 -12.76 0.62
CA VAL A 26 17.32 -13.04 -0.75
C VAL A 26 15.89 -13.56 -0.68
N PHE A 27 14.97 -12.89 -1.37
CA PHE A 27 13.55 -13.19 -1.29
C PHE A 27 12.91 -13.12 -2.68
N ILE A 28 12.10 -14.13 -3.02
CA ILE A 28 11.33 -14.13 -4.27
C ILE A 28 9.95 -13.56 -3.99
N THR A 29 9.55 -12.57 -4.77
CA THR A 29 8.24 -11.94 -4.65
C THR A 29 7.62 -11.66 -6.02
N THR A 30 6.44 -11.05 -6.02
CA THR A 30 5.72 -10.72 -7.26
C THR A 30 6.45 -9.63 -8.02
N LYS A 31 6.71 -9.86 -9.32
CA LYS A 31 7.29 -8.87 -10.22
C LYS A 31 6.29 -7.75 -10.47
N ASP A 32 6.78 -6.52 -10.39
CA ASP A 32 6.09 -5.31 -10.79
C ASP A 32 6.27 -5.11 -12.30
N ASP A 33 5.38 -5.71 -13.09
CA ASP A 33 5.35 -5.56 -14.55
C ASP A 33 4.64 -4.27 -15.01
N GLY A 34 4.25 -3.40 -14.07
CA GLY A 34 3.42 -2.23 -14.33
C GLY A 34 2.00 -2.56 -14.78
N GLN A 35 1.64 -3.85 -14.89
CA GLN A 35 0.32 -4.27 -15.31
C GLN A 35 -0.61 -4.35 -14.10
N ARG A 36 -1.87 -3.99 -14.33
CA ARG A 36 -2.92 -4.17 -13.32
C ARG A 36 -3.39 -5.62 -13.27
N GLN A 37 -4.04 -5.97 -12.16
CA GLN A 37 -4.82 -7.18 -12.09
C GLN A 37 -5.92 -7.16 -13.18
N SER A 38 -5.87 -8.14 -14.09
CA SER A 38 -6.97 -8.41 -15.02
C SER A 38 -7.90 -9.45 -14.42
N TYR A 39 -9.20 -9.34 -14.70
CA TYR A 39 -10.19 -10.28 -14.19
C TYR A 39 -9.84 -11.70 -14.66
N GLY A 40 -9.66 -12.64 -13.72
CA GLY A 40 -9.28 -14.03 -14.00
C GLY A 40 -7.78 -14.36 -13.92
N LYS A 41 -6.88 -13.38 -13.77
CA LYS A 41 -5.44 -13.65 -13.59
C LYS A 41 -5.19 -14.19 -12.18
N LYS A 42 -4.72 -15.44 -12.10
CA LYS A 42 -4.44 -16.14 -10.85
C LYS A 42 -3.11 -15.64 -10.25
N ALA A 43 -2.88 -15.96 -8.98
CA ALA A 43 -1.62 -15.62 -8.30
C ALA A 43 -0.39 -16.22 -9.02
N GLU A 44 -0.54 -17.41 -9.60
CA GLU A 44 0.47 -18.14 -10.38
C GLU A 44 0.79 -17.50 -11.75
N ASP A 45 -0.10 -16.66 -12.28
CA ASP A 45 0.08 -16.00 -13.58
C ASP A 45 0.90 -14.71 -13.47
N TYR A 46 1.24 -14.30 -12.24
CA TYR A 46 2.13 -13.17 -12.03
C TYR A 46 3.58 -13.62 -12.13
N GLY A 47 4.38 -12.89 -12.90
CA GLY A 47 5.82 -13.07 -12.90
C GLY A 47 6.40 -12.90 -11.50
N THR A 48 7.48 -13.62 -11.21
CA THR A 48 8.25 -13.46 -9.98
C THR A 48 9.54 -12.71 -10.27
N THR A 49 10.10 -12.10 -9.24
CA THR A 49 11.43 -11.51 -9.27
C THR A 49 12.12 -11.77 -7.94
N THR A 50 13.43 -11.96 -7.99
CA THR A 50 14.25 -12.07 -6.79
C THR A 50 14.68 -10.68 -6.36
N VAL A 51 14.55 -10.39 -5.07
CA VAL A 51 14.98 -9.13 -4.45
C VAL A 51 15.90 -9.43 -3.27
N VAL A 52 16.89 -8.58 -3.04
CA VAL A 52 17.73 -8.61 -1.85
C VAL A 52 17.25 -7.53 -0.90
N LEU A 53 16.70 -7.93 0.24
CA LEU A 53 16.02 -7.04 1.18
C LEU A 53 16.89 -6.76 2.40
N PRO A 54 17.07 -5.49 2.82
CA PRO A 54 17.80 -5.12 4.02
C PRO A 54 16.93 -5.35 5.28
N LEU A 55 16.78 -6.62 5.65
CA LEU A 55 15.92 -7.06 6.75
C LEU A 55 16.46 -6.59 8.10
N ILE A 56 17.77 -6.71 8.32
CA ILE A 56 18.46 -6.25 9.53
C ILE A 56 19.62 -5.35 9.12
N THR A 57 19.62 -4.12 9.64
CA THR A 57 20.70 -3.15 9.45
C THR A 57 21.50 -2.96 10.75
N LYS A 58 22.69 -2.35 10.67
CA LYS A 58 23.49 -2.04 11.87
C LYS A 58 22.74 -1.10 12.80
N GLU A 59 22.03 -0.13 12.23
CA GLU A 59 21.19 0.83 12.95
C GLU A 59 20.05 0.13 13.71
N ASP A 60 19.49 -0.97 13.18
CA ASP A 60 18.46 -1.74 13.89
C ASP A 60 19.02 -2.41 15.15
N VAL A 61 20.27 -2.89 15.09
CA VAL A 61 20.99 -3.47 16.23
C VAL A 61 21.29 -2.39 17.27
N GLU A 62 21.82 -1.25 16.87
CA GLU A 62 22.11 -0.13 17.77
C GLU A 62 20.85 0.36 18.51
N ARG A 63 19.73 0.49 17.79
CA ARG A 63 18.45 0.88 18.39
C ARG A 63 17.84 -0.19 19.29
N ARG A 64 18.30 -1.45 19.22
CA ARG A 64 17.93 -2.47 20.20
C ARG A 64 18.60 -2.24 21.55
N VAL A 65 19.73 -1.55 21.59
CA VAL A 65 20.47 -1.21 22.81
C VAL A 65 19.81 -0.05 23.59
N TYR A 66 18.52 0.25 23.31
CA TYR A 66 17.78 1.32 23.97
C TYR A 66 17.67 1.10 25.49
N TYR A 67 18.09 2.12 26.25
CA TYR A 67 17.89 2.21 27.70
C TYR A 67 16.53 2.85 28.00
N LYS A 68 15.70 2.12 28.75
CA LYS A 68 14.34 2.52 29.15
C LYS A 68 14.33 3.89 29.82
N LYS A 69 13.78 4.91 29.16
CA LYS A 69 13.33 6.13 29.84
C LYS A 69 12.10 5.72 30.67
N GLY A 70 12.13 5.92 31.99
CA GLY A 70 11.20 5.31 32.97
C GLY A 70 9.69 5.62 32.86
N ASP A 71 9.17 5.95 31.69
CA ASP A 71 7.73 6.07 31.43
C ASP A 71 7.08 4.68 31.19
N ARG A 72 5.74 4.63 31.27
CA ARG A 72 4.97 3.38 31.14
C ARG A 72 4.94 2.81 29.69
N ASN A 73 5.31 3.58 28.66
CA ASN A 73 5.03 3.25 27.24
C ASN A 73 6.18 3.46 26.24
N SER A 74 7.35 3.93 26.66
CA SER A 74 8.52 4.19 25.79
C SER A 74 8.90 2.98 24.97
N ASN A 75 8.97 1.81 25.61
CA ASN A 75 9.32 0.55 24.96
C ASN A 75 8.36 0.18 23.83
N TYR A 76 7.04 0.38 24.02
CA TYR A 76 6.06 0.10 22.98
C TYR A 76 6.23 1.06 21.80
N LYS A 77 6.33 2.37 22.06
CA LYS A 77 6.50 3.39 21.01
C LYS A 77 7.79 3.20 20.22
N HIS A 78 8.88 2.85 20.90
CA HIS A 78 10.17 2.57 20.25
C HIS A 78 10.12 1.29 19.42
N ARG A 79 9.42 0.24 19.88
CA ARG A 79 9.20 -0.96 19.08
C ARG A 79 8.37 -0.66 17.83
N GLU A 80 7.26 0.05 17.98
CA GLU A 80 6.39 0.44 16.87
C GLU A 80 7.13 1.29 15.83
N SER A 81 7.91 2.29 16.25
CA SER A 81 8.73 3.10 15.33
C SER A 81 9.73 2.25 14.54
N ARG A 82 10.47 1.35 15.22
CA ARG A 82 11.45 0.47 14.57
C ARG A 82 10.79 -0.48 13.56
N ASP A 83 9.67 -1.07 13.95
CA ASP A 83 8.95 -2.00 13.08
C ASP A 83 8.38 -1.24 11.85
N ILE A 84 7.83 -0.04 12.03
CA ILE A 84 7.36 0.81 10.91
C ILE A 84 8.52 1.16 9.96
N GLU A 85 9.66 1.57 10.48
CA GLU A 85 10.83 1.89 9.65
C GLU A 85 11.34 0.68 8.87
N THR A 86 11.40 -0.49 9.52
CA THR A 86 11.76 -1.75 8.86
C THR A 86 10.77 -2.07 7.73
N MET A 87 9.46 -1.99 7.99
CA MET A 87 8.40 -2.22 7.00
C MET A 87 8.54 -1.29 5.79
N VAL A 88 8.75 0.00 6.02
CA VAL A 88 8.95 1.02 4.97
C VAL A 88 10.17 0.69 4.13
N ARG A 89 11.30 0.39 4.79
CA ARG A 89 12.56 0.06 4.13
C ARG A 89 12.41 -1.18 3.23
N LEU A 90 11.78 -2.24 3.74
CA LEU A 90 11.52 -3.47 2.97
C LEU A 90 10.64 -3.19 1.75
N LEU A 91 9.53 -2.48 1.92
CA LEU A 91 8.61 -2.16 0.82
C LEU A 91 9.26 -1.30 -0.26
N LYS A 92 10.00 -0.26 0.13
CA LYS A 92 10.69 0.63 -0.82
C LYS A 92 11.82 -0.10 -1.55
N SER A 93 12.60 -0.92 -0.84
CA SER A 93 13.68 -1.72 -1.42
C SER A 93 13.16 -2.75 -2.42
N ALA A 94 12.07 -3.46 -2.09
CA ALA A 94 11.42 -4.38 -3.02
C ALA A 94 10.97 -3.65 -4.30
N LYS A 95 10.25 -2.53 -4.15
CA LYS A 95 9.75 -1.75 -5.28
C LYS A 95 10.88 -1.24 -6.18
N GLN A 96 11.97 -0.76 -5.59
CA GLN A 96 13.14 -0.28 -6.34
C GLN A 96 13.77 -1.38 -7.21
N GLN A 97 13.68 -2.64 -6.77
CA GLN A 97 14.16 -3.82 -7.48
C GLN A 97 13.07 -4.45 -8.40
N GLY A 98 11.95 -3.76 -8.61
CA GLY A 98 10.84 -4.25 -9.43
C GLY A 98 10.01 -5.36 -8.78
N GLY A 99 10.05 -5.49 -7.45
CA GLY A 99 9.25 -6.46 -6.68
C GLY A 99 8.15 -5.80 -5.83
N LEU A 100 7.07 -6.54 -5.58
CA LEU A 100 5.93 -6.10 -4.77
C LEU A 100 5.67 -7.08 -3.63
N LEU A 101 5.99 -6.66 -2.40
CA LEU A 101 5.68 -7.45 -1.20
C LEU A 101 4.20 -7.34 -0.82
N SER A 102 3.58 -8.46 -0.52
CA SER A 102 2.25 -8.55 0.08
C SER A 102 2.30 -8.39 1.60
N GLY A 103 1.13 -8.14 2.20
CA GLY A 103 1.00 -8.13 3.66
C GLY A 103 1.37 -9.48 4.29
N ALA A 104 1.10 -10.59 3.59
CA ALA A 104 1.46 -11.93 4.06
C ALA A 104 2.98 -12.14 4.06
N GLU A 105 3.68 -11.75 3.00
CA GLU A 105 5.15 -11.82 2.95
C GLU A 105 5.79 -10.94 4.03
N LEU A 106 5.31 -9.70 4.20
CA LEU A 106 5.77 -8.83 5.30
C LEU A 106 5.52 -9.46 6.68
N SER A 107 4.40 -10.16 6.87
CA SER A 107 4.04 -10.77 8.15
C SER A 107 5.06 -11.83 8.55
N VAL A 108 5.52 -12.61 7.58
CA VAL A 108 6.55 -13.64 7.73
C VAL A 108 7.91 -13.00 7.95
N LEU A 109 8.32 -12.06 7.06
CA LEU A 109 9.62 -11.39 7.12
C LEU A 109 9.85 -10.68 8.46
N MET A 110 8.83 -9.98 8.96
CA MET A 110 8.94 -9.19 10.19
C MET A 110 8.52 -9.96 11.46
N ASN A 111 8.00 -11.17 11.31
CA ASN A 111 7.36 -11.94 12.37
C ASN A 111 6.32 -11.11 13.14
N ARG A 112 5.32 -10.60 12.41
CA ARG A 112 4.21 -9.77 12.93
C ARG A 112 2.89 -10.23 12.33
N SER A 113 1.79 -10.05 13.06
CA SER A 113 0.48 -10.36 12.50
C SER A 113 0.09 -9.38 11.39
N LEU A 114 -0.77 -9.83 10.47
CA LEU A 114 -1.39 -8.97 9.44
C LEU A 114 -2.11 -7.76 10.06
N SER A 115 -2.75 -7.94 11.22
CA SER A 115 -3.43 -6.87 11.93
C SER A 115 -2.47 -5.80 12.42
N THR A 116 -1.30 -6.19 12.94
CA THR A 116 -0.24 -5.26 13.36
C THR A 116 0.34 -4.51 12.17
N LEU A 117 0.64 -5.20 11.06
CA LEU A 117 1.12 -4.54 9.84
C LEU A 117 0.11 -3.54 9.28
N THR A 118 -1.19 -3.89 9.30
CA THR A 118 -2.26 -2.96 8.91
C THR A 118 -2.25 -1.70 9.77
N LYS A 119 -2.03 -1.84 11.09
CA LYS A 119 -1.92 -0.70 12.01
C LYS A 119 -0.68 0.16 11.68
N TYR A 120 0.46 -0.46 11.36
CA TYR A 120 1.69 0.23 10.99
C TYR A 120 1.57 0.99 9.68
N LEU A 121 0.94 0.39 8.66
CA LEU A 121 0.66 1.06 7.38
C LEU A 121 -0.19 2.31 7.60
N ARG A 122 -1.27 2.19 8.39
CA ARG A 122 -2.13 3.35 8.73
C ARG A 122 -1.37 4.44 9.46
N ALA A 123 -0.64 4.08 10.52
CA ALA A 123 0.14 5.04 11.29
C ALA A 123 1.20 5.76 10.43
N TYR A 124 1.85 5.05 9.50
CA TYR A 124 2.80 5.65 8.57
C TYR A 124 2.11 6.62 7.61
N THR A 125 1.02 6.21 6.97
CA THR A 125 0.28 7.05 6.01
C THR A 125 -0.37 8.26 6.68
N GLU A 126 -0.95 8.12 7.88
CA GLU A 126 -1.50 9.25 8.65
C GLU A 126 -0.41 10.28 9.02
N LYS A 127 0.79 9.80 9.35
CA LYS A 127 1.91 10.67 9.73
C LYS A 127 2.56 11.37 8.55
N THR A 128 2.70 10.70 7.42
CA THR A 128 3.53 11.16 6.28
C THR A 128 2.72 11.60 5.07
N GLY A 129 1.47 11.16 4.95
CA GLY A 129 0.67 11.27 3.73
C GLY A 129 1.11 10.33 2.59
N GLU A 130 2.19 9.57 2.76
CA GLU A 130 2.74 8.68 1.74
C GLU A 130 2.04 7.31 1.77
N ILE A 131 1.71 6.78 0.59
CA ILE A 131 1.26 5.40 0.41
C ILE A 131 2.45 4.52 0.03
N LEU A 132 2.70 3.46 0.81
CA LEU A 132 3.76 2.51 0.50
C LEU A 132 3.32 1.53 -0.61
N PRO A 133 4.26 1.05 -1.46
CA PRO A 133 3.96 0.21 -2.62
C PRO A 133 3.72 -1.27 -2.24
N LEU A 134 2.70 -1.56 -1.42
CA LEU A 134 2.29 -2.92 -1.09
C LEU A 134 1.71 -3.63 -2.34
N LYS A 135 1.90 -4.93 -2.51
CA LYS A 135 1.33 -5.69 -3.64
C LYS A 135 -0.17 -5.47 -3.80
N GLY A 136 -0.93 -5.62 -2.71
CA GLY A 136 -2.39 -5.44 -2.75
C GLY A 136 -2.81 -4.01 -3.10
N TYR A 137 -1.93 -3.04 -2.89
CA TYR A 137 -2.11 -1.63 -3.17
C TYR A 137 -1.83 -1.32 -4.65
N VAL A 138 -0.69 -1.79 -5.15
CA VAL A 138 -0.27 -1.58 -6.55
C VAL A 138 -1.16 -2.35 -7.52
N LEU A 139 -1.54 -3.58 -7.18
CA LEU A 139 -2.35 -4.45 -8.05
C LEU A 139 -3.86 -4.34 -7.83
N ASP A 140 -4.31 -3.47 -6.91
CA ASP A 140 -5.73 -3.26 -6.59
C ASP A 140 -6.45 -4.56 -6.16
N GLN A 141 -5.76 -5.42 -5.40
CA GLN A 141 -6.23 -6.76 -4.97
C GLN A 141 -6.87 -6.77 -3.56
N GLY A 142 -7.08 -5.60 -2.94
CA GLY A 142 -7.58 -5.46 -1.57
C GLY A 142 -9.05 -5.03 -1.46
N SER A 143 -9.72 -5.41 -0.37
CA SER A 143 -11.13 -5.06 -0.08
C SER A 143 -11.34 -3.96 0.97
N LEU A 144 -10.25 -3.37 1.50
CA LEU A 144 -10.30 -2.35 2.56
C LEU A 144 -10.26 -0.94 1.94
N PRO A 145 -10.91 0.07 2.55
CA PRO A 145 -11.01 1.39 1.95
C PRO A 145 -9.68 2.14 2.13
N THR A 146 -8.74 2.05 1.19
CA THR A 146 -7.52 2.89 1.26
C THR A 146 -7.02 3.43 -0.08
N HIS A 147 -7.18 2.77 -1.23
CA HIS A 147 -6.65 3.32 -2.50
C HIS A 147 -7.51 4.46 -3.05
N LYS A 148 -8.77 4.13 -3.33
CA LYS A 148 -9.82 5.10 -3.60
C LYS A 148 -9.93 6.14 -2.48
N GLY A 149 -9.90 5.72 -1.22
CA GLY A 149 -10.03 6.60 -0.07
C GLY A 149 -8.94 7.68 -0.02
N ILE A 150 -7.68 7.29 -0.22
CA ILE A 150 -6.55 8.23 -0.18
C ILE A 150 -6.55 9.13 -1.43
N ILE A 151 -6.79 8.59 -2.63
CA ILE A 151 -6.94 9.41 -3.85
C ILE A 151 -7.99 10.50 -3.64
N ILE A 152 -9.17 10.13 -3.17
CA ILE A 152 -10.27 11.08 -2.97
C ILE A 152 -9.98 12.05 -1.82
N SER A 153 -9.31 11.60 -0.75
CA SER A 153 -8.89 12.48 0.34
C SER A 153 -7.90 13.54 -0.14
N LEU A 154 -6.87 13.15 -0.91
CA LEU A 154 -5.92 14.09 -1.51
C LEU A 154 -6.60 15.04 -2.50
N TYR A 155 -7.56 14.52 -3.28
CA TYR A 155 -8.36 15.32 -4.21
C TYR A 155 -9.21 16.37 -3.47
N GLU A 156 -9.90 16.02 -2.39
CA GLU A 156 -10.65 16.98 -1.55
C GLU A 156 -9.74 18.00 -0.83
N GLN A 157 -8.47 17.65 -0.59
CA GLN A 157 -7.45 18.58 -0.11
C GLN A 157 -6.92 19.52 -1.21
N GLY A 158 -7.43 19.42 -2.44
CA GLY A 158 -7.07 20.27 -3.57
C GLY A 158 -5.79 19.87 -4.31
N LYS A 159 -5.27 18.65 -4.09
CA LYS A 159 -4.13 18.13 -4.86
C LYS A 159 -4.55 17.86 -6.30
N SER A 160 -3.66 18.18 -7.25
CA SER A 160 -3.93 17.91 -8.67
C SER A 160 -3.90 16.39 -8.93
N PRO A 161 -4.64 15.88 -9.94
CA PRO A 161 -4.56 14.47 -10.32
C PRO A 161 -3.13 13.99 -10.62
N ALA A 162 -2.30 14.84 -11.23
CA ALA A 162 -0.90 14.55 -11.52
C ALA A 162 -0.08 14.39 -10.23
N ASP A 163 -0.29 15.25 -9.23
CA ASP A 163 0.37 15.11 -7.93
C ASP A 163 -0.09 13.84 -7.23
N ILE A 164 -1.39 13.52 -7.29
CA ILE A 164 -1.93 12.31 -6.68
C ILE A 164 -1.31 11.06 -7.31
N VAL A 165 -1.12 11.02 -8.63
CA VAL A 165 -0.39 9.94 -9.32
C VAL A 165 0.99 9.73 -8.70
N LEU A 166 1.75 10.82 -8.52
CA LEU A 166 3.10 10.77 -7.93
C LEU A 166 3.08 10.26 -6.48
N HIS A 167 2.05 10.60 -5.70
CA HIS A 167 1.96 10.24 -4.28
C HIS A 167 1.37 8.85 -4.01
N THR A 168 0.61 8.31 -4.96
CA THR A 168 -0.20 7.09 -4.74
C THR A 168 0.25 5.89 -5.56
N ALA A 169 1.34 6.02 -6.33
CA ALA A 169 1.89 4.98 -7.21
C ALA A 169 0.83 4.37 -8.16
N HIS A 170 -0.18 5.15 -8.52
CA HIS A 170 -1.26 4.78 -9.43
C HIS A 170 -1.03 5.38 -10.81
N SER A 171 -1.56 4.75 -11.86
CA SER A 171 -1.61 5.42 -13.17
C SER A 171 -2.68 6.51 -13.20
N GLN A 172 -2.48 7.50 -14.07
CA GLN A 172 -3.41 8.62 -14.28
C GLN A 172 -4.85 8.14 -14.50
N ASP A 173 -5.05 7.12 -15.33
CA ASP A 173 -6.38 6.56 -15.60
C ASP A 173 -7.10 6.02 -14.37
N ALA A 174 -6.38 5.46 -13.38
CA ALA A 174 -7.05 5.06 -12.13
C ALA A 174 -7.50 6.28 -11.34
N VAL A 175 -6.60 7.25 -11.18
CA VAL A 175 -6.86 8.48 -10.41
C VAL A 175 -8.07 9.19 -10.99
N ASP A 176 -8.10 9.41 -12.30
CA ASP A 176 -9.20 10.08 -12.99
C ASP A 176 -10.52 9.31 -12.87
N ARG A 177 -10.48 7.98 -13.01
CA ARG A 177 -11.66 7.13 -12.84
C ARG A 177 -12.24 7.25 -11.42
N TYR A 178 -11.38 7.22 -10.40
CA TYR A 178 -11.81 7.33 -9.02
C TYR A 178 -12.42 8.70 -8.73
N ILE A 179 -11.76 9.78 -9.16
CA ILE A 179 -12.22 11.17 -9.00
C ILE A 179 -13.54 11.39 -9.72
N LYS A 180 -13.66 11.01 -11.00
CA LYS A 180 -14.88 11.17 -11.79
C LYS A 180 -16.07 10.49 -11.13
N GLN A 181 -15.87 9.27 -10.63
CA GLN A 181 -16.93 8.51 -9.98
C GLN A 181 -17.33 9.13 -8.62
N TYR A 182 -16.35 9.59 -7.85
CA TYR A 182 -16.61 10.31 -6.62
C TYR A 182 -17.40 11.60 -6.85
N ASP A 183 -17.01 12.42 -7.83
CA ASP A 183 -17.71 13.66 -8.19
C ASP A 183 -19.16 13.42 -8.61
N GLN A 184 -19.41 12.36 -9.38
CA GLN A 184 -20.76 12.00 -9.77
C GLN A 184 -21.61 11.66 -8.55
N ILE A 185 -21.09 10.83 -7.63
CA ILE A 185 -21.80 10.44 -6.41
C ILE A 185 -21.97 11.64 -5.46
N LYS A 186 -20.94 12.46 -5.25
CA LYS A 186 -20.98 13.71 -4.47
C LYS A 186 -22.08 14.65 -4.97
N LYS A 187 -22.21 14.83 -6.29
CA LYS A 187 -23.29 15.64 -6.89
C LYS A 187 -24.68 15.09 -6.58
N LEU A 188 -24.85 13.77 -6.58
CA LEU A 188 -26.14 13.13 -6.30
C LEU A 188 -26.50 13.17 -4.80
N ILE A 189 -25.50 12.98 -3.92
CA ILE A 189 -25.69 13.15 -2.47
C ILE A 189 -26.13 14.59 -2.16
N LYS A 190 -25.50 15.59 -2.79
CA LYS A 190 -25.89 17.01 -2.65
C LYS A 190 -27.29 17.33 -3.18
N LYS A 191 -27.87 16.46 -4.00
CA LYS A 191 -29.27 16.53 -4.46
C LYS A 191 -30.22 15.71 -3.57
N GLU A 192 -29.74 15.26 -2.40
CA GLU A 192 -30.52 14.49 -1.42
C GLU A 192 -31.08 13.17 -1.97
N MET A 193 -30.39 12.58 -2.95
CA MET A 193 -30.79 11.29 -3.51
C MET A 193 -30.35 10.14 -2.61
N ASP A 194 -31.20 9.12 -2.49
CA ASP A 194 -30.88 7.92 -1.71
C ASP A 194 -29.90 6.98 -2.45
N GLU A 195 -29.37 5.98 -1.73
CA GLU A 195 -28.40 5.04 -2.28
C GLU A 195 -28.95 4.19 -3.44
N VAL A 196 -30.26 3.97 -3.51
CA VAL A 196 -30.92 3.18 -4.56
C VAL A 196 -30.99 3.99 -5.84
N ALA A 197 -31.45 5.23 -5.77
CA ALA A 197 -31.49 6.15 -6.90
C ALA A 197 -30.08 6.48 -7.41
N ILE A 198 -29.10 6.65 -6.51
CA ILE A 198 -27.69 6.84 -6.91
C ILE A 198 -27.18 5.62 -7.68
N LYS A 199 -27.48 4.40 -7.22
CA LYS A 199 -27.12 3.16 -7.93
C LYS A 199 -27.74 3.11 -9.32
N GLU A 200 -29.03 3.41 -9.45
CA GLU A 200 -29.73 3.41 -10.73
C GLU A 200 -29.15 4.42 -11.72
N ILE A 201 -28.91 5.66 -11.26
CA ILE A 201 -28.36 6.74 -12.11
C ILE A 201 -26.92 6.47 -12.52
N THR A 202 -26.10 5.95 -11.61
CA THR A 202 -24.68 5.72 -11.89
C THR A 202 -24.42 4.39 -12.60
N GLY A 203 -25.38 3.47 -12.62
CA GLY A 203 -25.23 2.12 -13.15
C GLY A 203 -24.20 1.27 -12.39
N ARG A 204 -23.85 1.65 -11.16
CA ARG A 204 -22.81 0.99 -10.36
C ARG A 204 -23.42 -0.05 -9.42
N SER A 205 -22.59 -0.96 -8.92
CA SER A 205 -23.03 -1.91 -7.90
C SER A 205 -23.33 -1.19 -6.59
N MET A 206 -24.30 -1.69 -5.83
CA MET A 206 -24.69 -1.11 -4.54
C MET A 206 -23.50 -1.04 -3.56
N LYS A 207 -22.63 -2.05 -3.59
CA LYS A 207 -21.39 -2.06 -2.79
C LYS A 207 -20.52 -0.84 -3.08
N VAL A 208 -20.26 -0.56 -4.36
CA VAL A 208 -19.40 0.56 -4.77
C VAL A 208 -20.04 1.89 -4.39
N VAL A 209 -21.35 2.04 -4.60
CA VAL A 209 -22.11 3.24 -4.20
C VAL A 209 -21.95 3.51 -2.70
N ARG A 210 -22.21 2.51 -1.86
CA ARG A 210 -22.07 2.61 -0.39
C ARG A 210 -20.66 2.98 0.05
N GLU A 211 -19.64 2.43 -0.60
CA GLU A 211 -18.24 2.78 -0.29
C GLU A 211 -17.94 4.26 -0.57
N TYR A 212 -18.44 4.81 -1.69
CA TYR A 212 -18.26 6.24 -2.01
C TYR A 212 -19.12 7.17 -1.15
N ILE A 213 -20.34 6.76 -0.81
CA ILE A 213 -21.19 7.50 0.14
C ILE A 213 -20.51 7.58 1.50
N LYS A 214 -20.02 6.45 2.02
CA LYS A 214 -19.27 6.40 3.27
C LYS A 214 -18.06 7.33 3.22
N LEU A 215 -17.27 7.26 2.14
CA LEU A 215 -16.10 8.11 1.95
C LEU A 215 -16.45 9.60 1.93
N TYR A 216 -17.56 9.99 1.29
CA TYR A 216 -18.02 11.37 1.29
C TYR A 216 -18.33 11.88 2.70
N TYR A 217 -19.10 11.10 3.49
CA TYR A 217 -19.45 11.50 4.86
C TYR A 217 -18.26 11.46 5.83
N ASP A 218 -17.32 10.53 5.64
CA ASP A 218 -16.08 10.47 6.41
C ASP A 218 -15.23 11.74 6.17
N LEU A 219 -15.21 12.28 4.93
CA LEU A 219 -14.49 13.50 4.56
C LEU A 219 -15.28 14.79 4.82
N ASN A 220 -16.60 14.71 4.89
CA ASN A 220 -17.52 15.84 5.12
C ASN A 220 -18.42 15.53 6.31
N PRO A 221 -17.87 15.45 7.55
CA PRO A 221 -18.67 15.17 8.72
C PRO A 221 -19.73 16.27 8.87
N VAL A 222 -21.00 15.89 8.85
CA VAL A 222 -22.10 16.81 9.12
C VAL A 222 -21.96 17.29 10.56
N ILE A 223 -21.51 18.53 10.76
CA ILE A 223 -21.53 19.18 12.07
C ILE A 223 -23.00 19.28 12.45
N LYS A 224 -23.46 18.39 13.35
CA LYS A 224 -24.72 18.62 14.07
C LYS A 224 -24.52 19.87 14.91
N LEU A 225 -24.93 21.01 14.40
CA LEU A 225 -25.25 22.17 15.23
C LEU A 225 -26.39 21.72 16.13
N ASN A 226 -26.07 21.41 17.39
CA ASN A 226 -27.06 21.18 18.43
C ASN A 226 -27.96 22.42 18.48
N LYS A 227 -29.22 22.26 18.10
CA LYS A 227 -30.30 23.18 18.48
C LYS A 227 -30.65 22.97 19.94
#